data_AF-A0A1H4WZT5-F1
#
_entry.id   AF-A0A1H4WZT5-F1
#
_cell.length_a   1.000
_cell.length_b   1.000
_cell.length_c   1.000
_cell.angle_alpha   90.00
_cell.angle_beta   90.00
_cell.angle_gamma   90.00
#
_symmetry.space_group_name_H-M   'P 1'
#
loop_
_entity.id
_entity.type
_entity.pdbx_description
1 polymer ?
#
loop_
_entity_poly.entity_id
_entity_poly.type
_entity_poly.pdbx_seq_one_letter_code
_entity_poly.pdbx_strand_id
1 'polypeptide(L)'
;MKGHLGLATVLGALLMSVAPSFGDQMSPADPRSSDSVKAFALEWYKQLQAGQIDRTQMTTAFSEHLTDEAVTGMSRYLNSYGPATGDEIVQSRKIQDQTFYVVKLFLQRGDALSLLIGFDESGKITGITFPSMGQE
;
A
#
# COMPACT_ATOMS: atom_id res chain seq x y z
N MET A 1 -10.78 -76.50 -33.06
CA MET A 1 -11.93 -76.92 -32.23
C MET A 1 -12.10 -75.91 -31.11
N LYS A 2 -13.36 -75.47 -30.94
CA LYS A 2 -14.01 -74.78 -29.79
C LYS A 2 -13.15 -74.79 -28.51
N GLY A 3 -12.89 -73.69 -27.81
CA GLY A 3 -13.78 -72.58 -27.49
C GLY A 3 -14.24 -72.70 -26.04
N HIS A 4 -13.98 -71.63 -25.27
CA HIS A 4 -14.47 -71.30 -23.91
C HIS A 4 -13.66 -71.83 -22.71
N LEU A 5 -13.06 -70.90 -21.97
CA LEU A 5 -13.26 -70.78 -20.53
C LEU A 5 -13.13 -69.30 -20.15
N GLY A 6 -14.17 -68.76 -19.53
CA GLY A 6 -14.27 -67.36 -19.14
C GLY A 6 -13.36 -67.03 -17.96
N LEU A 7 -12.89 -65.78 -17.93
CA LEU A 7 -12.26 -65.18 -16.75
C LEU A 7 -12.99 -63.87 -16.42
N ALA A 8 -13.50 -63.82 -15.21
CA ALA A 8 -14.18 -62.67 -14.62
C ALA A 8 -13.26 -61.45 -14.59
N THR A 9 -13.76 -60.30 -15.06
CA THR A 9 -13.08 -59.01 -14.87
C THR A 9 -13.81 -58.24 -13.78
N VAL A 10 -13.09 -57.98 -12.68
CA VAL A 10 -13.53 -57.19 -11.54
C VAL A 10 -13.65 -55.72 -11.98
N LEU A 11 -14.82 -55.12 -11.75
CA LEU A 11 -15.08 -53.71 -12.00
C LEU A 11 -14.42 -52.88 -10.89
N GLY A 12 -13.37 -52.14 -11.21
CA GLY A 12 -12.72 -51.18 -10.32
C GLY A 12 -12.56 -49.84 -11.02
N ALA A 13 -13.03 -48.77 -10.36
CA ALA A 13 -12.79 -47.32 -10.55
C ALA A 13 -14.13 -46.58 -10.29
N LEU A 14 -14.21 -45.38 -9.73
CA LEU A 14 -13.26 -44.27 -9.60
C LEU A 14 -13.40 -43.64 -8.19
N LEU A 15 -12.28 -43.33 -7.54
CA LEU A 15 -12.24 -42.27 -6.53
C LEU A 15 -12.14 -40.94 -7.29
N MET A 16 -13.23 -40.18 -7.32
CA MET A 16 -13.21 -38.78 -7.76
C MET A 16 -12.41 -37.97 -6.74
N SER A 17 -11.15 -37.68 -7.04
CA SER A 17 -10.36 -36.70 -6.31
C SER A 17 -10.94 -35.32 -6.58
N VAL A 18 -11.72 -34.79 -5.63
CA VAL A 18 -12.10 -33.38 -5.62
C VAL A 18 -10.85 -32.59 -5.25
N ALA A 19 -10.14 -32.06 -6.25
CA ALA A 19 -9.11 -31.05 -5.99
C ALA A 19 -9.83 -29.77 -5.54
N PRO A 20 -9.45 -29.15 -4.41
CA PRO A 20 -9.92 -27.81 -4.11
C PRO A 20 -9.30 -26.87 -5.14
N SER A 21 -10.14 -26.40 -6.06
CA SER A 21 -9.83 -25.25 -6.90
C SER A 21 -10.06 -23.97 -6.10
N PHE A 22 -9.48 -22.89 -6.62
CA PHE A 22 -9.55 -21.51 -6.14
C PHE A 22 -8.55 -21.15 -5.05
N GLY A 23 -7.28 -21.11 -5.48
CA GLY A 23 -6.47 -19.97 -5.10
C GLY A 23 -7.21 -18.69 -5.49
N ASP A 24 -7.75 -18.01 -4.49
CA ASP A 24 -8.08 -16.60 -4.58
C ASP A 24 -6.73 -15.89 -4.71
N GLN A 25 -6.28 -15.76 -5.94
CA GLN A 25 -5.09 -15.02 -6.27
C GLN A 25 -5.44 -13.56 -6.00
N MET A 26 -5.28 -13.15 -4.73
CA MET A 26 -5.46 -11.77 -4.27
C MET A 26 -4.77 -10.87 -5.30
N SER A 27 -5.56 -10.14 -6.08
CA SER A 27 -5.00 -9.13 -6.97
C SER A 27 -4.12 -8.24 -6.10
N PRO A 28 -2.91 -7.88 -6.54
CA PRO A 28 -2.08 -6.93 -5.82
C PRO A 28 -2.94 -5.73 -5.44
N ALA A 29 -3.03 -5.42 -4.14
CA ALA A 29 -3.86 -4.32 -3.67
C ALA A 29 -3.44 -3.05 -4.43
N ASP A 30 -4.41 -2.34 -5.02
CA ASP A 30 -4.11 -1.08 -5.71
C ASP A 30 -3.48 -0.13 -4.69
N PRO A 31 -2.22 0.31 -4.89
CA PRO A 31 -1.55 1.22 -3.96
C PRO A 31 -2.31 2.54 -3.77
N ARG A 32 -3.24 2.88 -4.69
CA ARG A 32 -4.09 4.07 -4.63
C ARG A 32 -5.48 3.79 -4.07
N SER A 33 -5.79 2.54 -3.68
CA SER A 33 -7.02 2.27 -2.95
C SER A 33 -7.04 3.05 -1.63
N SER A 34 -8.23 3.47 -1.17
CA SER A 34 -8.34 4.28 0.04
C SER A 34 -7.68 3.62 1.26
N ASP A 35 -7.83 2.31 1.41
CA ASP A 35 -7.22 1.58 2.53
C ASP A 35 -5.69 1.47 2.40
N SER A 36 -5.18 1.26 1.19
CA SER A 36 -3.73 1.27 0.94
C SER A 36 -3.11 2.63 1.22
N VAL A 37 -3.75 3.73 0.79
CA VAL A 37 -3.25 5.10 1.00
C VAL A 37 -3.23 5.46 2.49
N LYS A 38 -4.28 5.10 3.22
CA LYS A 38 -4.40 5.29 4.67
C LYS A 38 -3.29 4.56 5.45
N ALA A 39 -3.15 3.25 5.19
CA ALA A 39 -2.12 2.43 5.82
C ALA A 39 -0.71 2.91 5.47
N PHE A 40 -0.50 3.27 4.20
CA PHE A 40 0.74 3.87 3.73
C PHE A 40 1.06 5.17 4.47
N ALA A 41 0.10 6.09 4.64
CA ALA A 41 0.33 7.38 5.29
C ALA A 41 0.81 7.23 6.74
N LEU A 42 0.23 6.31 7.51
CA LEU A 42 0.66 6.01 8.88
C LEU A 42 2.08 5.43 8.92
N GLU A 43 2.35 4.42 8.10
CA GLU A 43 3.67 3.78 8.10
C GLU A 43 4.75 4.75 7.56
N TRP A 44 4.44 5.52 6.53
CA TRP A 44 5.33 6.55 5.99
C TRP A 44 5.71 7.59 7.04
N TYR A 45 4.72 8.08 7.80
CA TYR A 45 4.96 9.02 8.89
C TYR A 45 5.90 8.44 9.95
N LYS A 46 5.65 7.20 10.37
CA LYS A 46 6.48 6.48 11.36
C LYS A 46 7.90 6.24 10.85
N GLN A 47 8.07 5.80 9.60
CA GLN A 47 9.38 5.60 8.98
C GLN A 47 10.15 6.91 8.90
N LEU A 48 9.49 7.99 8.47
CA LEU A 48 10.12 9.30 8.37
C LEU A 48 10.50 9.87 9.75
N GLN A 49 9.70 9.63 10.80
CA GLN A 49 10.11 9.91 12.17
C GLN A 49 11.38 9.15 12.56
N ALA A 50 11.53 7.90 12.11
CA ALA A 50 12.76 7.12 12.29
C ALA A 50 13.92 7.54 11.36
N GLY A 51 13.74 8.57 10.52
CA GLY A 51 14.75 9.01 9.54
C GLY A 51 14.91 8.06 8.36
N GLN A 52 13.90 7.24 8.08
CA GLN A 52 13.90 6.21 7.03
C GLN A 52 12.89 6.57 5.95
N ILE A 53 13.24 6.26 4.70
CA ILE A 53 12.34 6.34 3.55
C ILE A 53 12.57 5.13 2.63
N ASP A 54 11.50 4.57 2.10
CA ASP A 54 11.59 3.55 1.05
C ASP A 54 11.56 4.23 -0.33
N ARG A 55 12.76 4.50 -0.86
CA ARG A 55 12.93 5.12 -2.19
C ARG A 55 12.37 4.25 -3.33
N THR A 56 12.17 2.95 -3.12
CA THR A 56 11.65 2.06 -4.17
C THR A 56 10.18 2.32 -4.48
N GLN A 57 9.46 3.00 -3.59
CA GLN A 57 8.04 3.35 -3.76
C GLN A 57 7.85 4.65 -4.56
N MET A 58 8.94 5.37 -4.83
CA MET A 58 8.91 6.68 -5.49
C MET A 58 9.24 6.58 -6.97
N THR A 59 8.82 7.60 -7.70
CA THR A 59 9.41 7.90 -9.00
C THR A 59 10.88 8.30 -8.83
N THR A 60 11.71 8.04 -9.84
CA THR A 60 13.12 8.46 -9.83
C THR A 60 13.25 9.96 -9.59
N ALA A 61 12.44 10.77 -10.30
CA ALA A 61 12.44 12.22 -10.17
C ALA A 61 12.16 12.68 -8.73
N PHE A 62 11.17 12.10 -8.04
CA PHE A 62 10.88 12.48 -6.65
C PHE A 62 11.96 12.00 -5.68
N SER A 63 12.45 10.77 -5.85
CA SER A 63 13.50 10.20 -4.99
C SER A 63 14.77 11.05 -4.99
N GLU A 64 15.18 11.59 -6.14
CA GLU A 64 16.35 12.44 -6.28
C GLU A 64 16.24 13.76 -5.48
N HIS A 65 15.02 14.27 -5.27
CA HIS A 65 14.78 15.48 -4.48
C HIS A 65 14.82 15.25 -2.96
N LEU A 66 14.66 14.00 -2.50
CA LEU A 66 14.74 13.67 -1.09
C LEU A 66 16.18 13.30 -0.71
N THR A 67 16.98 14.31 -0.37
CA THR A 67 18.32 14.08 0.17
C THR A 67 18.26 13.50 1.58
N ASP A 68 19.30 12.78 2.01
CA ASP A 68 19.35 12.22 3.37
C ASP A 68 19.35 13.33 4.45
N GLU A 69 19.91 14.49 4.12
CA GLU A 69 19.83 15.69 4.97
C GLU A 69 18.39 16.18 5.12
N ALA A 70 17.62 16.25 4.02
CA ALA A 70 16.22 16.64 4.06
C ALA A 70 15.38 15.63 4.87
N VAL A 71 15.63 14.32 4.70
CA VAL A 71 14.99 13.26 5.49
C VAL A 71 15.32 13.42 6.98
N THR A 72 16.58 13.67 7.32
CA THR A 72 17.02 13.89 8.71
C THR A 72 16.40 15.14 9.33
N GLY A 73 16.34 16.24 8.57
CA GLY A 73 15.70 17.48 8.99
C GLY A 73 14.20 17.28 9.26
N MET A 74 13.51 16.60 8.35
CA MET A 74 12.09 16.29 8.48
C MET A 74 11.83 15.33 9.65
N SER A 75 12.66 14.30 9.82
CA SER A 75 12.60 13.39 10.97
C SER A 75 12.62 14.15 12.29
N ARG A 76 13.58 15.06 12.48
CA ARG A 76 13.68 15.87 13.70
C ARG A 76 12.42 16.70 13.94
N TYR A 77 11.91 17.34 12.88
CA TYR A 77 10.68 18.12 12.95
C TYR A 77 9.47 17.27 13.33
N LEU A 78 9.25 16.14 12.67
CA LEU A 78 8.10 15.26 12.91
C LEU A 78 8.16 14.54 14.27
N ASN A 79 9.35 14.29 14.82
CA ASN A 79 9.48 13.74 16.17
C ASN A 79 8.88 14.67 17.24
N SER A 80 8.86 16.00 17.02
CA SER A 80 8.22 16.95 17.94
C SER A 80 6.69 16.81 18.01
N TYR A 81 6.08 16.13 17.03
CA TYR A 81 4.64 15.90 16.95
C TYR A 81 4.19 14.61 17.68
N GLY A 82 5.12 13.69 17.96
CA GLY A 82 4.79 12.38 18.53
C GLY A 82 4.11 11.44 17.51
N PRO A 83 3.68 10.25 17.94
CA PRO A 83 3.13 9.25 17.03
C PRO A 83 1.72 9.63 16.56
N ALA A 84 1.37 9.16 15.36
CA ALA A 84 -0.01 9.16 14.86
C ALA A 84 -0.73 7.87 15.29
N THR A 85 -2.00 7.98 15.67
CA THR A 85 -2.85 6.87 16.14
C THR A 85 -4.01 6.57 15.21
N GLY A 86 -4.22 7.37 14.17
CA GLY A 86 -5.26 7.15 13.19
C GLY A 86 -5.09 8.03 11.97
N ASP A 87 -5.89 7.75 10.96
CA ASP A 87 -5.83 8.40 9.66
C ASP A 87 -7.23 8.56 9.04
N GLU A 88 -7.38 9.55 8.16
CA GLU A 88 -8.59 9.78 7.37
C GLU A 88 -8.25 10.48 6.05
N ILE A 89 -8.75 9.96 4.92
CA ILE A 89 -8.67 10.68 3.64
C ILE A 89 -9.74 11.77 3.65
N VAL A 90 -9.32 13.03 3.68
CA VAL A 90 -10.24 14.18 3.65
C VAL A 90 -10.43 14.76 2.25
N GLN A 91 -9.52 14.44 1.32
CA GLN A 91 -9.64 14.85 -0.07
C GLN A 91 -8.92 13.85 -0.99
N SER A 92 -9.51 13.60 -2.15
CA SER A 92 -8.83 12.96 -3.27
C SER A 92 -9.12 13.73 -4.56
N ARG A 93 -8.12 13.83 -5.44
CA ARG A 93 -8.26 14.49 -6.73
C ARG A 93 -7.36 13.83 -7.77
N LYS A 94 -7.93 13.43 -8.89
CA LYS A 94 -7.16 13.08 -10.09
C LYS A 94 -6.88 14.34 -10.92
N ILE A 95 -5.63 14.55 -11.29
CA ILE A 95 -5.20 15.62 -12.21
C ILE A 95 -4.29 14.96 -13.24
N GLN A 96 -4.73 14.97 -14.51
CA GLN A 96 -4.04 14.24 -15.58
C GLN A 96 -3.81 12.78 -15.16
N ASP A 97 -2.55 12.35 -15.15
CA ASP A 97 -2.11 10.97 -14.94
C ASP A 97 -1.69 10.74 -13.48
N GLN A 98 -2.04 11.66 -12.57
CA GLN A 98 -1.74 11.55 -11.15
C GLN A 98 -3.00 11.60 -10.30
N THR A 99 -2.99 10.83 -9.21
CA THR A 99 -4.00 10.88 -8.16
C THR A 99 -3.38 11.43 -6.88
N PHE A 100 -3.97 12.49 -6.35
CA PHE A 100 -3.56 13.13 -5.12
C PHE A 100 -4.53 12.80 -3.99
N TYR A 101 -3.98 12.59 -2.80
CA TYR A 101 -4.74 12.37 -1.57
C TYR A 101 -4.25 13.34 -0.49
N VAL A 102 -5.20 13.95 0.22
CA VAL A 102 -4.91 14.61 1.50
C VAL A 102 -5.39 13.68 2.60
N VAL A 103 -4.44 13.20 3.39
CA VAL A 103 -4.68 12.33 4.55
C VAL A 103 -4.48 13.15 5.82
N LYS A 104 -5.47 13.17 6.71
CA LYS A 104 -5.32 13.63 8.09
C LYS A 104 -4.71 12.51 8.91
N LEU A 105 -3.65 12.81 9.64
CA LEU A 105 -3.04 11.93 10.63
C LEU A 105 -3.41 12.45 12.02
N PHE A 106 -4.18 11.68 12.78
CA PHE A 106 -4.55 12.02 14.15
C PHE A 106 -3.40 11.68 15.09
N LEU A 107 -2.86 12.68 15.78
CA LEU A 107 -1.72 12.54 16.67
C LEU A 107 -2.19 12.13 18.08
N GLN A 108 -1.37 11.34 18.77
CA GLN A 108 -1.67 10.90 20.13
C GLN A 108 -1.90 12.07 21.10
N ARG A 109 -1.27 13.23 20.86
CA ARG A 109 -1.40 14.44 21.66
C ARG A 109 -2.72 15.21 21.44
N GLY A 110 -3.58 14.76 20.52
CA GLY A 110 -4.94 15.25 20.33
C GLY A 110 -5.16 16.22 19.16
N ASP A 111 -4.13 16.61 18.42
CA ASP A 111 -4.24 17.39 17.18
C ASP A 111 -4.02 16.51 15.93
N ALA A 112 -3.95 17.11 14.74
CA ALA A 112 -3.75 16.38 13.49
C ALA A 112 -2.82 17.10 12.52
N LEU A 113 -2.11 16.32 11.71
CA LEU A 113 -1.32 16.80 10.57
C LEU A 113 -2.04 16.47 9.26
N SER A 114 -1.85 17.32 8.26
CA SER A 114 -2.21 16.99 6.87
C SER A 114 -0.98 16.46 6.14
N LEU A 115 -1.16 15.35 5.44
CA LEU A 115 -0.18 14.77 4.53
C LEU A 115 -0.78 14.77 3.13
N LEU A 116 -0.15 15.48 2.19
CA LEU A 116 -0.48 15.42 0.77
C LEU A 116 0.42 14.38 0.11
N ILE A 117 -0.19 13.41 -0.58
CA ILE A 117 0.51 12.34 -1.31
C ILE A 117 0.03 12.33 -2.76
N GLY A 118 0.96 12.33 -3.70
CA GLY A 118 0.69 12.13 -5.13
C GLY A 118 1.17 10.77 -5.60
N PHE A 119 0.35 10.09 -6.41
CA PHE A 119 0.69 8.84 -7.09
C PHE A 119 0.54 9.00 -8.60
N ASP A 120 1.44 8.41 -9.38
CA ASP A 120 1.27 8.25 -10.83
C ASP A 120 0.36 7.05 -11.18
N GLU A 121 0.19 6.78 -12.47
CA GLU A 121 -0.65 5.67 -12.95
C GLU A 121 -0.15 4.28 -12.55
N SER A 122 1.16 4.15 -12.33
CA SER A 122 1.81 2.91 -11.89
C SER A 122 1.77 2.73 -10.37
N GLY A 123 1.25 3.73 -9.64
CA GLY A 123 1.19 3.72 -8.18
C GLY A 123 2.50 4.15 -7.52
N LYS A 124 3.45 4.73 -8.26
CA LYS A 124 4.66 5.32 -7.68
C LYS A 124 4.37 6.70 -7.13
N ILE A 125 5.04 7.02 -6.03
CA ILE A 125 4.92 8.32 -5.37
C ILE A 125 5.61 9.39 -6.22
N THR A 126 4.85 10.41 -6.59
CA THR A 126 5.34 11.59 -7.33
C THR A 126 5.66 12.76 -6.41
N GLY A 127 5.11 12.77 -5.20
CA GLY A 127 5.40 13.77 -4.18
C GLY A 127 4.72 13.47 -2.85
N ILE A 128 5.37 13.83 -1.75
CA ILE A 128 4.81 13.80 -0.40
C ILE A 128 5.22 15.07 0.33
N THR A 129 4.26 15.73 0.99
CA THR A 129 4.54 16.91 1.81
C THR A 129 3.55 17.06 2.94
N PHE A 130 3.99 17.72 4.02
CA PHE A 130 3.13 18.23 5.07
C PHE A 130 2.86 19.71 4.74
N PRO A 131 1.77 20.04 4.02
CA PRO A 131 1.44 21.43 3.77
C PRO A 131 1.37 22.16 5.12
N SER A 132 2.01 23.33 5.19
CA SER A 132 1.99 24.14 6.41
C SER A 132 0.54 24.38 6.83
N MET A 133 0.26 24.20 8.13
CA MET A 133 -0.99 24.72 8.69
C MET A 133 -0.85 26.25 8.72
N GLY A 134 -1.49 26.92 7.76
CA GLY A 134 -1.49 28.38 7.56
C GLY A 134 -1.32 28.70 6.07
N GLN A 135 -2.21 29.44 5.41
CA GLN A 135 -3.13 30.48 5.88
C GLN A 135 -4.53 30.24 5.26
N GLU A 136 -5.59 30.41 6.05
CA GLU A 136 -6.83 30.99 5.48
C GLU A 136 -6.60 32.48 5.21
#